data_AF-F3QJ95-F1
#
_entry.id   AF-F3QJ95-F1
#
_cell.length_a   1.000
_cell.length_b   1.000
_cell.length_c   1.000
_cell.angle_alpha   90.00
_cell.angle_beta   90.00
_cell.angle_gamma   90.00
#
_symmetry.space_group_name_H-M   'P 1'
#
loop_
_entity.id
_entity.type
_entity.pdbx_description
1 polymer ?
#
loop_
_entity_poly.entity_id
_entity_poly.type
_entity_poly.pdbx_seq_one_letter_code
_entity_poly.pdbx_strand_id
1 'polypeptide(L)'
;MWKIKDPELKAKVNQFFTDKEIHEEFEKNTDLYNYFRLSTVNKKGLCVTITVEKELVEFVPEYQENDWNPYPTVTPPVDGKKWLTQDEDGNLAIRSFARSFEEGIDYSWEDHDDRLIVAFRSLPAPYQPETNK
;
A
#
# COMPACT_ATOMS: atom_id res chain seq x y z
N MET A 1 -2.07 1.60 -6.13
CA MET A 1 -2.09 3.05 -6.38
C MET A 1 -0.69 3.53 -6.73
N TRP A 2 -0.54 4.37 -7.76
CA TRP A 2 0.77 4.95 -8.11
C TRP A 2 1.14 6.08 -7.15
N LYS A 3 2.34 6.02 -6.55
CA LYS A 3 2.81 6.97 -5.52
C LYS A 3 4.26 7.38 -5.80
N ILE A 4 4.65 8.56 -5.32
CA ILE A 4 6.05 9.00 -5.37
C ILE A 4 6.90 8.11 -4.45
N LYS A 5 8.00 7.58 -4.99
CA LYS A 5 8.95 6.67 -4.32
C LYS A 5 9.71 7.37 -3.18
N ASP A 6 10.31 8.52 -3.49
CA ASP A 6 11.16 9.25 -2.56
C ASP A 6 10.31 9.92 -1.46
N PRO A 7 10.52 9.60 -0.17
CA PRO A 7 9.70 10.15 0.92
C PRO A 7 9.78 11.66 1.07
N GLU A 8 10.96 12.27 0.82
CA GLU A 8 11.15 13.72 0.96
C GLU A 8 10.41 14.47 -0.16
N LEU A 9 10.55 14.00 -1.40
CA LEU A 9 9.84 14.51 -2.57
C LEU A 9 8.33 14.32 -2.40
N LYS A 10 7.91 13.12 -1.96
CA LYS A 10 6.52 12.83 -1.65
C LYS A 10 5.96 13.83 -0.65
N ALA A 11 6.67 14.10 0.45
CA ALA A 11 6.24 15.08 1.45
C ALA A 11 6.08 16.50 0.88
N LYS A 12 6.93 16.91 -0.07
CA LYS A 12 6.82 18.23 -0.74
C LYS A 12 5.64 18.29 -1.70
N VAL A 13 5.45 17.29 -2.55
CA VAL A 13 4.34 17.26 -3.51
C VAL A 13 3.00 17.11 -2.78
N ASN A 14 2.97 16.35 -1.69
CA ASN A 14 1.77 16.11 -0.89
C ASN A 14 1.26 17.34 -0.11
N GLN A 15 2.01 18.45 -0.12
CA GLN A 15 1.50 19.74 0.36
C GLN A 15 0.44 20.32 -0.57
N PHE A 16 0.41 19.90 -1.84
CA PHE A 16 -0.47 20.43 -2.88
C PHE A 16 -1.43 19.39 -3.46
N PHE A 17 -1.01 18.14 -3.55
CA PHE A 17 -1.76 17.06 -4.21
C PHE A 17 -1.79 15.81 -3.34
N THR A 18 -2.93 15.15 -3.23
CA THR A 18 -3.06 13.87 -2.53
C THR A 18 -2.46 12.71 -3.34
N ASP A 19 -2.08 11.60 -2.68
CA ASP A 19 -1.66 10.37 -3.37
C ASP A 19 -2.70 9.90 -4.41
N LYS A 20 -3.99 10.14 -4.14
CA LYS A 20 -5.08 9.83 -5.07
C LYS A 20 -5.03 10.71 -6.33
N GLU A 21 -4.84 12.02 -6.19
CA GLU A 21 -4.72 12.93 -7.34
C GLU A 21 -3.46 12.62 -8.16
N ILE A 22 -2.35 12.29 -7.50
CA ILE A 22 -1.12 11.84 -8.17
C ILE A 22 -1.39 10.57 -8.99
N HIS A 23 -2.06 9.59 -8.40
CA HIS A 23 -2.42 8.35 -9.07
C HIS A 23 -3.31 8.57 -10.29
N GLU A 24 -4.39 9.33 -10.12
CA GLU A 24 -5.32 9.62 -11.21
C GLU A 24 -4.65 10.37 -12.37
N GLU A 25 -3.77 11.33 -12.06
CA GLU A 25 -3.05 12.07 -13.09
C GLU A 25 -2.02 11.20 -13.80
N PHE A 26 -1.30 10.35 -13.07
CA PHE A 26 -0.37 9.40 -13.66
C PHE A 26 -1.07 8.41 -14.61
N GLU A 27 -2.24 7.87 -14.23
CA GLU A 27 -3.01 6.96 -15.09
C GLU A 27 -3.59 7.64 -16.34
N LYS A 28 -4.03 8.90 -16.22
CA LYS A 28 -4.52 9.69 -17.36
C LYS A 28 -3.39 10.04 -18.33
N ASN A 29 -2.16 10.14 -17.83
CA ASN A 29 -0.99 10.57 -18.59
C ASN A 29 -0.45 9.43 -19.48
N THR A 30 -1.19 9.15 -20.55
CA THR A 30 -0.90 8.15 -21.60
C THR A 30 0.06 8.67 -22.69
N ASP A 31 0.65 9.85 -22.48
CA ASP A 31 1.50 10.53 -23.46
C ASP A 31 2.94 9.96 -23.51
N LEU A 32 3.63 10.27 -24.62
CA LEU A 32 5.00 9.83 -24.92
C LEU A 32 6.09 10.47 -24.05
N TYR A 33 5.71 11.33 -23.09
CA TYR A 33 6.68 12.01 -22.24
C TYR A 33 7.04 11.13 -21.05
N ASN A 34 8.29 11.27 -20.59
CA ASN A 34 8.79 10.58 -19.39
C ASN A 34 8.36 11.27 -18.10
N TYR A 35 7.41 12.21 -18.15
CA TYR A 35 6.90 12.96 -17.01
C TYR A 35 5.40 13.18 -17.14
N PHE A 36 4.75 13.47 -16.03
CA PHE A 36 3.37 13.96 -15.96
C PHE A 36 3.33 15.30 -15.22
N ARG A 37 2.21 16.04 -15.35
CA ARG A 37 2.05 17.36 -14.72
C ARG A 37 0.84 17.37 -13.82
N LEU A 38 1.05 17.82 -12.59
CA LEU A 38 -0.01 18.12 -11.63
C LEU A 38 -0.23 19.62 -11.64
N SER A 39 -1.48 20.07 -11.71
CA SER A 39 -1.82 21.50 -11.68
C SER A 39 -3.03 21.76 -10.82
N THR A 40 -2.95 22.78 -9.97
CA THR A 40 -4.08 23.25 -9.16
C THR A 40 -4.10 24.77 -9.12
N VAL A 41 -5.29 25.35 -9.04
CA VAL A 41 -5.48 26.80 -8.92
C VAL A 41 -6.31 27.08 -7.68
N ASN A 42 -5.78 27.89 -6.77
CA ASN A 42 -6.53 28.27 -5.58
C ASN A 42 -7.56 29.37 -5.88
N LYS A 43 -8.48 29.62 -4.94
CA LYS A 43 -9.55 30.64 -5.07
C LYS A 43 -9.05 32.07 -5.27
N LYS A 44 -7.77 32.35 -5.02
CA LYS A 44 -7.14 33.67 -5.19
C LYS A 44 -6.36 33.77 -6.52
N GLY A 45 -6.45 32.76 -7.38
CA GLY A 45 -5.78 32.73 -8.68
C GLY A 45 -4.32 32.28 -8.66
N LEU A 46 -3.80 31.77 -7.52
CA LEU A 46 -2.48 31.15 -7.50
C LEU A 46 -2.54 29.79 -8.19
N CYS A 47 -1.82 29.66 -9.29
CA CYS A 47 -1.61 28.40 -9.99
C CYS A 47 -0.30 27.76 -9.51
N VAL A 48 -0.37 26.50 -9.11
CA VAL A 48 0.80 25.66 -8.83
C VAL A 48 0.81 24.53 -9.86
N THR A 49 1.88 24.45 -10.63
CA THR A 49 2.14 23.33 -11.55
C THR A 49 3.43 22.64 -11.13
N ILE A 50 3.35 21.33 -10.90
CA ILE A 50 4.51 20.48 -10.57
C ILE A 50 4.67 19.47 -11.69
N THR A 51 5.89 19.33 -12.20
CA THR A 51 6.25 18.28 -13.16
C THR A 51 6.96 17.18 -12.41
N VAL A 52 6.50 15.94 -12.57
CA VAL A 52 7.06 14.75 -11.91
C VAL A 52 7.45 13.73 -12.97
N GLU A 53 8.68 13.25 -12.93
CA GLU A 53 9.15 12.20 -13.83
C GLU A 53 8.51 10.85 -13.49
N LYS A 54 8.11 10.09 -14.51
CA LYS A 54 7.41 8.80 -14.36
C LYS A 54 8.27 7.75 -13.65
N GLU A 55 9.59 7.87 -13.74
CA GLU A 55 10.53 6.98 -13.02
C GLU A 55 10.52 7.19 -11.50
N LEU A 56 10.07 8.37 -11.02
CA LEU A 56 10.01 8.71 -9.60
C LEU A 56 8.75 8.19 -8.91
N VAL A 57 7.85 7.55 -9.65
CA VAL A 57 6.66 6.91 -9.08
C VAL A 57 6.73 5.40 -9.17
N GLU A 58 6.13 4.73 -8.19
CA GLU A 58 5.98 3.29 -8.14
C GLU A 58 4.54 2.91 -7.90
N PHE A 59 4.18 1.72 -8.37
CA PHE A 59 2.90 1.13 -8.04
C PHE A 59 3.00 0.51 -6.65
N VAL A 60 2.33 1.13 -5.69
CA VAL A 60 2.16 0.59 -4.34
C VAL A 60 0.82 -0.14 -4.31
N PRO A 61 0.77 -1.48 -4.29
CA PRO A 61 -0.49 -2.21 -4.18
C PRO A 61 -1.18 -1.86 -2.86
N GLU A 62 -2.51 -1.75 -2.90
CA GLU A 62 -3.31 -1.41 -1.72
C GLU A 62 -3.97 -2.67 -1.16
N TYR A 63 -4.07 -2.71 0.17
CA TYR A 63 -4.71 -3.80 0.88
C TYR A 63 -6.18 -3.97 0.47
N GLN A 64 -6.54 -5.20 0.12
CA GLN A 64 -7.88 -5.67 -0.24
C GLN A 64 -8.43 -6.54 0.89
N GLU A 65 -9.53 -6.13 1.53
CA GLU A 65 -10.02 -6.80 2.73
C GLU A 65 -10.51 -8.24 2.51
N ASN A 66 -11.13 -8.48 1.37
CA ASN A 66 -11.77 -9.75 1.05
C ASN A 66 -10.89 -10.68 0.20
N ASP A 67 -9.67 -10.27 -0.12
CA ASP A 67 -8.75 -11.00 -1.00
C ASP A 67 -7.42 -11.30 -0.32
N TRP A 68 -6.62 -12.16 -0.94
CA TRP A 68 -5.23 -12.39 -0.58
C TRP A 68 -4.35 -11.22 -1.02
N ASN A 69 -3.59 -10.68 -0.08
CA ASN A 69 -2.67 -9.57 -0.29
C ASN A 69 -1.24 -10.08 -0.27
N PRO A 70 -0.41 -9.77 -1.27
CA PRO A 70 0.97 -10.22 -1.30
C PRO A 70 1.78 -9.52 -0.21
N TYR A 71 2.54 -10.29 0.55
CA TYR A 71 3.49 -9.79 1.55
C TYR A 71 4.92 -10.03 1.05
N PRO A 72 5.89 -9.12 1.29
CA PRO A 72 5.80 -7.85 2.02
C PRO A 72 5.29 -6.65 1.19
N THR A 73 4.93 -6.86 -0.09
CA THR A 73 4.56 -5.76 -1.01
C THR A 73 3.35 -4.95 -0.53
N VAL A 74 2.39 -5.60 0.13
CA VAL A 74 1.30 -4.98 0.87
C VAL A 74 1.52 -5.29 2.34
N THR A 75 1.37 -4.29 3.21
CA THR A 75 1.42 -4.48 4.66
C THR A 75 0.02 -4.44 5.26
N PRO A 76 -0.25 -5.22 6.32
CA PRO A 76 -1.51 -5.13 7.05
C PRO A 76 -1.79 -3.70 7.56
N PRO A 77 -3.05 -3.22 7.44
CA PRO A 77 -3.42 -1.86 7.85
C PRO A 77 -3.52 -1.70 9.37
N VAL A 78 -3.77 -2.78 10.11
CA VAL A 78 -3.97 -2.77 11.57
C VAL A 78 -2.90 -3.60 12.25
N ASP A 79 -2.16 -2.94 13.12
CA ASP A 79 -1.13 -3.55 13.95
C ASP A 79 -1.73 -4.43 15.05
N GLY A 80 -1.08 -5.54 15.39
CA GLY A 80 -1.50 -6.49 16.42
C GLY A 80 -2.78 -7.28 16.12
N LYS A 81 -3.50 -7.00 15.03
CA LYS A 81 -4.65 -7.80 14.58
C LYS A 81 -4.17 -9.18 14.11
N LYS A 82 -5.01 -10.21 14.31
CA LYS A 82 -4.78 -11.55 13.74
C LYS A 82 -5.25 -11.62 12.28
N TRP A 83 -4.44 -12.26 11.45
CA TRP A 83 -4.60 -12.40 10.01
C TRP A 83 -4.44 -13.86 9.62
N LEU A 84 -5.11 -14.27 8.54
CA LEU A 84 -4.79 -15.53 7.89
C LEU A 84 -3.60 -15.30 6.96
N THR A 85 -2.56 -16.12 7.08
CA THR A 85 -1.30 -16.01 6.32
C THR A 85 -1.06 -17.29 5.53
N GLN A 86 -0.38 -17.16 4.40
CA GLN A 86 0.06 -18.25 3.55
C GLN A 86 1.58 -18.17 3.34
N ASP A 87 2.26 -19.31 3.44
CA ASP A 87 3.68 -19.43 3.12
C ASP A 87 3.96 -19.88 1.66
N GLU A 88 5.22 -19.91 1.24
CA GLU A 88 5.65 -20.35 -0.10
C GLU A 88 5.19 -21.77 -0.47
N ASP A 89 5.05 -22.65 0.52
CA ASP A 89 4.58 -24.03 0.36
C ASP A 89 3.04 -24.14 0.33
N GLY A 90 2.34 -23.02 0.56
CA GLY A 90 0.89 -22.92 0.56
C GLY A 90 0.23 -23.25 1.91
N ASN A 91 1.01 -23.45 2.99
CA ASN A 91 0.47 -23.72 4.31
C ASN A 91 -0.21 -22.48 4.87
N LEU A 92 -1.33 -22.70 5.57
CA LEU A 92 -2.13 -21.64 6.15
C LEU A 92 -1.92 -21.57 7.67
N ALA A 93 -1.66 -20.37 8.18
CA ALA A 93 -1.51 -20.12 9.61
C ALA A 93 -2.20 -18.82 10.02
N ILE A 94 -2.68 -18.76 11.28
CA ILE A 94 -3.17 -17.51 11.87
C ILE A 94 -2.00 -16.84 12.58
N ARG A 95 -1.66 -15.62 12.16
CA ARG A 95 -0.55 -14.85 12.72
C ARG A 95 -0.97 -13.41 12.98
N SER A 96 -0.26 -12.72 13.87
CA SER A 96 -0.40 -11.28 14.09
C SER A 96 0.88 -10.58 13.69
N PHE A 97 0.75 -9.46 13.00
CA PHE A 97 1.89 -8.59 12.68
C PHE A 97 1.93 -7.49 13.77
N ALA A 98 3.01 -7.39 14.55
CA ALA A 98 3.31 -6.32 15.54
C ALA A 98 4.48 -5.39 15.13
N ARG A 99 4.25 -4.13 14.73
CA ARG A 99 5.29 -3.24 14.19
C ARG A 99 6.26 -2.86 15.30
N SER A 100 7.45 -3.48 15.34
CA SER A 100 8.56 -2.98 16.15
C SER A 100 9.20 -1.79 15.44
N PHE A 101 9.38 -0.68 16.17
CA PHE A 101 10.06 0.52 15.68
C PHE A 101 11.48 0.49 16.23
N GLU A 102 12.45 -0.03 15.47
CA GLU A 102 13.86 0.27 15.69
C GLU A 102 14.41 1.04 14.48
N GLU A 103 15.13 2.12 14.78
CA GLU A 103 15.71 3.02 13.78
C GLU A 103 16.70 2.28 12.89
N GLY A 104 16.29 2.04 11.65
CA GLY A 104 17.18 1.56 10.60
C GLY A 104 17.42 0.06 10.67
N ILE A 105 16.91 -0.63 9.65
CA ILE A 105 17.12 -2.04 9.28
C ILE A 105 15.98 -2.98 9.68
N ASP A 106 15.35 -3.47 8.60
CA ASP A 106 14.66 -4.74 8.37
C ASP A 106 13.54 -5.17 9.32
N TYR A 107 12.37 -5.40 8.70
CA TYR A 107 11.14 -5.84 9.35
C TYR A 107 11.27 -7.27 9.86
N SER A 108 11.91 -7.49 11.01
CA SER A 108 11.86 -8.78 11.71
C SER A 108 10.75 -8.76 12.75
N TRP A 109 9.76 -9.62 12.58
CA TRP A 109 8.68 -9.82 13.53
C TRP A 109 9.06 -11.03 14.41
N GLU A 110 8.80 -10.93 15.71
CA GLU A 110 9.28 -11.91 16.68
C GLU A 110 8.63 -13.30 16.50
N ASP A 111 9.51 -14.30 16.47
CA ASP A 111 9.29 -15.75 16.43
C ASP A 111 8.59 -16.35 15.19
N HIS A 112 9.42 -17.06 14.42
CA HIS A 112 9.13 -17.96 13.29
C HIS A 112 9.02 -17.34 11.90
N ASP A 113 10.19 -17.21 11.26
CA ASP A 113 10.40 -17.37 9.81
C ASP A 113 9.44 -16.57 8.92
N ASP A 114 9.29 -15.27 9.22
CA ASP A 114 8.53 -14.33 8.37
C ASP A 114 9.02 -14.28 6.92
N ARG A 115 10.22 -14.81 6.66
CA ARG A 115 10.81 -14.98 5.33
C ARG A 115 9.99 -15.89 4.43
N LEU A 116 9.08 -16.69 4.99
CA LEU A 116 8.26 -17.62 4.23
C LEU A 116 6.87 -17.09 3.90
N ILE A 117 6.39 -15.99 4.52
CA ILE A 117 5.03 -15.49 4.27
C ILE A 117 4.99 -14.79 2.92
N VAL A 118 4.15 -15.29 2.02
CA VAL A 118 3.95 -14.70 0.69
C VAL A 118 2.64 -13.93 0.56
N ALA A 119 1.64 -14.24 1.40
CA ALA A 119 0.36 -13.56 1.34
C ALA A 119 -0.38 -13.55 2.68
N PHE A 120 -1.29 -12.59 2.84
CA PHE A 120 -2.19 -12.49 4.00
C PHE A 120 -3.59 -11.99 3.62
N ARG A 121 -4.59 -12.32 4.43
CA ARG A 121 -5.97 -11.81 4.30
C ARG A 121 -6.67 -11.72 5.65
N SER A 122 -7.78 -10.99 5.71
CA SER A 122 -8.63 -10.98 6.90
C SER A 122 -9.15 -12.38 7.23
N LEU A 123 -9.27 -12.68 8.53
CA LEU A 123 -9.91 -13.89 9.00
C LEU A 123 -11.36 -13.93 8.50
N PRO A 124 -11.83 -15.08 7.98
CA PRO A 124 -13.23 -15.23 7.60
C PRO A 124 -14.14 -15.09 8.82
N ALA A 125 -15.39 -14.70 8.57
CA ALA A 125 -16.40 -14.71 9.62
C ALA A 125 -16.49 -16.12 10.24
N PRO A 126 -16.74 -16.24 11.56
CA PRO A 126 -16.96 -17.54 12.19
C PRO A 126 -18.05 -18.30 11.45
N TYR A 127 -17.85 -19.62 11.30
CA TYR A 127 -18.85 -20.48 10.69
C TYR A 127 -20.20 -20.32 11.41
N GLN A 128 -21.24 -19.98 10.65
CA GLN A 128 -22.61 -19.98 11.14
C GLN A 128 -23.29 -21.25 10.61
N PRO A 129 -23.72 -22.18 11.49
CA PRO A 129 -24.44 -23.37 11.04
C PRO A 129 -25.74 -22.96 10.35
N GLU A 130 -26.10 -23.66 9.28
CA GLU A 130 -27.38 -23.44 8.62
C GLU A 130 -28.52 -23.72 9.61
N THR A 131 -29.39 -22.74 9.82
CA THR A 131 -30.68 -22.99 10.47
C THR A 131 -31.49 -23.90 9.55
N ASN A 132 -31.52 -25.20 9.89
CA ASN A 132 -32.44 -26.16 9.27
C ASN A 132 -33.85 -25.54 9.24
N LYS A 133 -34.37 -25.33 8.03
CA LYS A 133 -35.76 -24.91 7.78
C LYS A 133 -36.72 -26.06 7.98
#